data_AF-A0A2Z5R391-F1
#
_entry.id   AF-A0A2Z5R391-F1
#
_cell.length_a   1.000
_cell.length_b   1.000
_cell.length_c   1.000
_cell.angle_alpha   90.00
_cell.angle_beta   90.00
_cell.angle_gamma   90.00
#
_symmetry.space_group_name_H-M   'P 1'
#
loop_
_entity.id
_entity.type
_entity.pdbx_description
1 polymer ?
#
loop_
_entity_poly.entity_id
_entity_poly.type
_entity_poly.pdbx_seq_one_letter_code
_entity_poly.pdbx_strand_id
1 'polypeptide(L)'
;MRTILRTLLAALTATLLTLTAAPAYAHDELVSSTPAADATLSKAPTEITLTYSANLMNVEGGNRVRVTDSAGNSLVEGKGDAKVSGNTVTQTLNLKDPAADETYTVTWRVVSSDGHPIQGTYRFTVGPVKPPRHL
;
A
#
# COMPACT_ATOMS: atom_id res chain seq x y z
N MET A 1 -58.39 -1.91 -1.14
CA MET A 1 -57.54 -1.05 -2.01
C MET A 1 -56.47 -0.28 -1.24
N ARG A 2 -56.78 0.46 -0.17
CA ARG A 2 -55.80 1.27 0.59
C ARG A 2 -54.65 0.46 1.20
N THR A 3 -54.92 -0.75 1.70
CA THR A 3 -53.91 -1.64 2.28
C THR A 3 -52.96 -2.21 1.23
N ILE A 4 -53.49 -2.60 0.07
CA ILE A 4 -52.72 -3.13 -1.07
C ILE A 4 -51.77 -2.07 -1.63
N LEU A 5 -52.24 -0.82 -1.74
CA LEU A 5 -51.41 0.30 -2.18
C LEU A 5 -50.27 0.60 -1.19
N ARG A 6 -50.54 0.52 0.13
CA ARG A 6 -49.52 0.70 1.17
C ARG A 6 -48.45 -0.38 1.14
N THR A 7 -48.83 -1.64 0.96
CA THR A 7 -47.87 -2.76 0.83
C THR A 7 -47.02 -2.65 -0.44
N LEU A 8 -47.61 -2.24 -1.57
CA LEU A 8 -46.87 -2.04 -2.82
C LEU A 8 -45.89 -0.87 -2.71
N LEU A 9 -46.28 0.23 -2.06
CA LEU A 9 -45.43 1.38 -1.86
C LEU A 9 -44.25 1.05 -0.94
N ALA A 10 -44.50 0.31 0.16
CA ALA A 10 -43.47 -0.16 1.07
C ALA A 10 -42.45 -1.09 0.37
N ALA A 11 -42.95 -2.03 -0.44
CA ALA A 11 -42.10 -2.92 -1.23
C ALA A 11 -41.23 -2.14 -2.23
N LEU A 12 -41.83 -1.18 -2.96
CA LEU A 12 -41.10 -0.34 -3.91
C LEU A 12 -40.01 0.51 -3.23
N THR A 13 -40.31 1.09 -2.07
CA THR A 13 -39.30 1.85 -1.30
C THR A 13 -38.18 0.96 -0.79
N ALA A 14 -38.47 -0.26 -0.32
CA ALA A 14 -37.45 -1.19 0.13
C ALA A 14 -36.54 -1.63 -1.02
N THR A 15 -37.11 -1.94 -2.20
CA THR A 15 -36.33 -2.27 -3.39
C THR A 15 -35.45 -1.09 -3.80
N LEU A 16 -35.99 0.13 -3.87
CA LEU A 16 -35.23 1.31 -4.27
C LEU A 16 -34.05 1.60 -3.32
N LEU A 17 -34.22 1.39 -2.01
CA LEU A 17 -33.15 1.52 -1.02
C LEU A 17 -32.01 0.52 -1.24
N THR A 18 -32.33 -0.73 -1.60
CA THR A 18 -31.30 -1.76 -1.86
C THR A 18 -30.50 -1.50 -3.14
N LEU A 19 -31.09 -0.85 -4.15
CA LEU A 19 -30.39 -0.50 -5.39
C LEU A 19 -29.38 0.64 -5.21
N THR A 20 -29.45 1.39 -4.10
CA THR A 20 -28.56 2.52 -3.81
C THR A 20 -27.46 2.21 -2.80
N ALA A 21 -27.37 0.97 -2.31
CA ALA A 21 -26.33 0.58 -1.37
C ALA A 21 -24.96 0.53 -2.10
N ALA A 22 -24.10 1.52 -1.83
CA ALA A 22 -22.71 1.47 -2.27
C ALA A 22 -21.98 0.32 -1.55
N PRO A 23 -21.01 -0.34 -2.20
CA PRO A 23 -20.16 -1.31 -1.52
C PRO A 23 -19.42 -0.63 -0.36
N ALA A 24 -19.48 -1.24 0.81
CA ALA A 24 -18.67 -0.83 1.95
C ALA A 24 -17.25 -1.37 1.74
N TYR A 25 -16.28 -0.49 1.46
CA TYR A 25 -14.86 -0.83 1.51
C TYR A 25 -14.45 -0.89 2.97
N ALA A 26 -14.42 -2.10 3.55
CA ALA A 26 -13.96 -2.28 4.92
C ALA A 26 -12.43 -2.10 4.98
N HIS A 27 -11.68 -2.75 4.09
CA HIS A 27 -10.23 -2.66 4.09
C HIS A 27 -9.71 -1.59 3.15
N ASP A 28 -8.73 -0.83 3.64
CA ASP A 28 -7.92 0.04 2.81
C ASP A 28 -7.08 -0.82 1.85
N GLU A 29 -6.78 -0.27 0.68
CA GLU A 29 -5.95 -0.92 -0.33
C GLU A 29 -4.69 -0.10 -0.56
N LEU A 30 -3.58 -0.77 -0.87
CA LEU A 30 -2.39 -0.08 -1.37
C LEU A 30 -2.70 0.41 -2.80
N VAL A 31 -2.81 1.73 -2.97
CA VAL A 31 -3.12 2.38 -4.25
C VAL A 31 -1.87 2.56 -5.09
N SER A 32 -0.75 2.93 -4.46
CA SER A 32 0.51 3.13 -5.16
C SER A 32 1.71 3.01 -4.22
N SER A 33 2.89 2.79 -4.83
CA SER A 33 4.17 2.83 -4.15
C SER A 33 5.18 3.64 -4.94
N THR A 34 6.10 4.27 -4.22
CA THR A 34 7.31 4.88 -4.77
C THR A 34 8.50 4.30 -4.01
N PRO A 35 9.41 3.55 -4.65
CA PRO A 35 9.37 3.13 -6.06
C PRO A 35 8.14 2.26 -6.38
N ALA A 36 7.69 2.32 -7.63
CA ALA A 36 6.61 1.46 -8.11
C ALA A 36 7.02 -0.02 -8.07
N ALA A 37 6.03 -0.91 -7.96
CA ALA A 37 6.27 -2.34 -8.07
C ALA A 37 6.96 -2.68 -9.41
N ASP A 38 7.97 -3.54 -9.32
CA ASP A 38 8.82 -4.00 -10.42
C ASP A 38 9.60 -2.89 -11.16
N ALA A 39 9.66 -1.68 -10.56
CA ALA A 39 10.47 -0.60 -11.11
C ALA A 39 11.97 -0.93 -11.06
N THR A 40 12.69 -0.51 -12.11
CA THR A 40 14.15 -0.51 -12.14
C THR A 40 14.66 0.92 -12.05
N LEU A 41 15.46 1.21 -11.03
CA LEU A 41 16.03 2.52 -10.77
C LEU A 41 17.52 2.52 -11.11
N SER A 42 17.99 3.64 -11.65
CA SER A 42 19.41 3.88 -11.88
C SER A 42 20.18 4.32 -10.63
N LYS A 43 19.46 4.69 -9.57
CA LYS A 43 19.99 5.19 -8.30
C LYS A 43 19.19 4.68 -7.13
N ALA A 44 19.87 4.41 -6.01
CA ALA A 44 19.28 4.02 -4.76
C ALA A 44 18.37 5.13 -4.21
N PRO A 45 17.09 4.86 -3.90
CA PRO A 45 16.23 5.83 -3.23
C PRO A 45 16.62 5.94 -1.75
N THR A 46 16.42 7.12 -1.17
CA THR A 46 16.64 7.38 0.27
C THR A 46 15.44 6.97 1.13
N GLU A 47 14.29 6.74 0.51
CA GLU A 47 13.05 6.34 1.18
C GLU A 47 12.14 5.57 0.23
N ILE A 48 11.17 4.86 0.81
CA ILE A 48 9.99 4.43 0.08
C ILE A 48 8.75 5.11 0.63
N THR A 49 7.73 5.23 -0.21
CA THR A 49 6.41 5.72 0.15
C THR A 49 5.34 4.75 -0.32
N LEU A 50 4.38 4.45 0.55
CA LEU A 50 3.20 3.62 0.28
C LEU A 50 1.94 4.47 0.49
N THR A 51 1.10 4.57 -0.53
CA THR A 51 -0.15 5.36 -0.47
C THR A 51 -1.36 4.45 -0.52
N TYR A 52 -2.29 4.67 0.39
CA TYR A 52 -3.47 3.84 0.61
C TYR A 52 -4.76 4.56 0.21
N SER A 53 -5.85 3.79 0.05
CA SER A 53 -7.16 4.31 -0.37
C SER A 53 -7.85 5.20 0.67
N ALA A 54 -7.50 5.06 1.96
CA ALA A 54 -7.99 5.90 3.05
C ALA A 54 -6.92 6.18 4.11
N ASN A 55 -7.26 7.03 5.08
CA ASN A 55 -6.37 7.36 6.19
C ASN A 55 -6.18 6.16 7.11
N LEU A 56 -4.93 5.78 7.32
CA LEU A 56 -4.58 4.66 8.17
C LEU A 56 -4.77 5.00 9.66
N MET A 57 -5.08 3.97 10.46
CA MET A 57 -5.03 4.09 11.90
C MET A 57 -3.57 4.07 12.37
N ASN A 58 -3.16 5.11 13.10
CA ASN A 58 -1.81 5.16 13.68
C ASN A 58 -1.79 4.47 15.05
N VAL A 59 -1.55 3.16 15.05
CA VAL A 59 -1.42 2.33 16.25
C VAL A 59 0.05 2.08 16.53
N GLU A 60 0.49 2.32 17.77
CA GLU A 60 1.87 2.09 18.20
C GLU A 60 2.30 0.65 17.90
N GLY A 61 3.36 0.49 17.10
CA GLY A 61 3.87 -0.81 16.65
C GLY A 61 2.94 -1.59 15.70
N GLY A 62 1.81 -1.03 15.28
CA GLY A 62 0.84 -1.65 14.36
C GLY A 62 1.23 -1.49 12.89
N ASN A 63 1.86 -0.37 12.53
CA ASN A 63 2.31 -0.05 11.18
C ASN A 63 3.81 -0.31 11.04
N ARG A 64 4.21 -1.17 10.10
CA ARG A 64 5.60 -1.59 9.91
C ARG A 64 5.93 -1.73 8.43
N VAL A 65 7.14 -1.33 8.07
CA VAL A 65 7.72 -1.56 6.76
C VAL A 65 9.10 -2.18 6.95
N ARG A 66 9.38 -3.23 6.19
CA ARG A 66 10.69 -3.86 6.12
C ARG A 66 11.15 -3.86 4.67
N VAL A 67 12.39 -3.45 4.45
CA VAL A 67 13.04 -3.52 3.15
C VAL A 67 14.30 -4.34 3.29
N THR A 68 14.45 -5.36 2.43
CA THR A 68 15.63 -6.23 2.43
C THR A 68 16.29 -6.31 1.07
N ASP A 69 17.60 -6.50 1.05
CA ASP A 69 18.36 -6.91 -0.14
C ASP A 69 18.11 -8.40 -0.49
N SER A 70 18.71 -8.87 -1.59
CA SER A 70 18.65 -10.28 -2.00
C SER A 70 19.26 -11.26 -1.00
N ALA A 71 20.16 -10.80 -0.13
CA ALA A 71 20.75 -11.58 0.95
C ALA A 71 19.87 -11.62 2.22
N GLY A 72 18.78 -10.85 2.26
CA GLY A 72 17.85 -10.78 3.39
C GLY A 72 18.25 -9.79 4.48
N ASN A 73 19.29 -8.98 4.27
CA ASN A 73 19.72 -7.94 5.22
C ASN A 73 18.68 -6.81 5.24
N SER A 74 18.35 -6.32 6.44
CA SER A 74 17.45 -5.17 6.58
C SER A 74 18.16 -3.87 6.20
N LEU A 75 17.48 -3.03 5.43
CA LEU A 75 18.00 -1.76 4.91
C LEU A 75 17.30 -0.54 5.51
N VAL A 76 16.42 -0.78 6.48
CA VAL A 76 15.71 0.28 7.20
C VAL A 76 16.66 0.96 8.17
N GLU A 77 16.58 2.30 8.27
CA GLU A 77 17.45 3.07 9.16
C GLU A 77 17.00 2.99 10.64
N GLY A 78 17.92 2.64 11.54
CA GLY A 78 17.72 2.67 12.99
C GLY A 78 16.68 1.68 13.54
N LYS A 79 16.02 2.05 14.65
CA LYS A 79 14.78 1.39 15.15
C LYS A 79 13.53 1.93 14.45
N GLY A 80 13.69 2.72 13.38
CA GLY A 80 12.73 3.70 12.88
C GLY A 80 11.49 3.07 12.27
N ASP A 81 10.44 2.99 13.09
CA ASP A 81 9.08 2.68 12.64
C ASP A 81 8.68 3.57 11.47
N ALA A 82 7.95 3.00 10.52
CA ALA A 82 7.48 3.73 9.35
C ALA A 82 6.61 4.92 9.78
N LYS A 83 6.84 6.09 9.19
CA LYS A 83 6.08 7.30 9.52
C LYS A 83 4.74 7.28 8.80
N VAL A 84 3.65 7.26 9.56
CA VAL A 84 2.28 7.36 9.03
C VAL A 84 1.83 8.82 9.01
N SER A 85 1.26 9.26 7.88
CA SER A 85 0.68 10.59 7.71
C SER A 85 -0.55 10.48 6.82
N GLY A 86 -1.74 10.48 7.42
CA GLY A 86 -3.00 10.25 6.71
C GLY A 86 -3.00 8.87 6.04
N ASN A 87 -3.14 8.85 4.72
CA ASN A 87 -3.13 7.64 3.90
C ASN A 87 -1.74 7.24 3.40
N THR A 88 -0.67 7.84 3.93
CA THR A 88 0.69 7.65 3.41
C THR A 88 1.62 7.12 4.48
N VAL A 89 2.41 6.12 4.13
CA VAL A 89 3.50 5.58 4.95
C VAL A 89 4.84 5.85 4.28
N THR A 90 5.75 6.49 5.01
CA THR A 90 7.12 6.76 4.53
C THR A 90 8.11 5.97 5.37
N GLN A 91 9.05 5.30 4.71
CA GLN A 91 10.13 4.55 5.36
C GLN A 91 11.48 4.98 4.78
N THR A 92 12.31 5.61 5.60
CA THR A 92 13.70 5.95 5.25
C THR A 92 14.57 4.70 5.14
N LEU A 93 15.44 4.69 4.14
CA LEU A 93 16.34 3.59 3.81
C LEU A 93 17.80 4.03 3.92
N ASN A 94 18.64 3.12 4.41
CA ASN A 94 20.09 3.21 4.31
C ASN A 94 20.57 2.36 3.13
N LEU A 95 20.31 2.85 1.92
CA LEU A 95 20.66 2.18 0.67
C LEU A 95 21.81 2.90 -0.05
N LYS A 96 22.77 2.13 -0.55
CA LYS A 96 23.85 2.60 -1.42
C LYS A 96 23.61 2.12 -2.83
N ASP A 97 24.15 2.84 -3.82
CA ASP A 97 24.13 2.40 -5.21
C ASP A 97 24.88 1.05 -5.34
N PRO A 98 24.22 -0.01 -5.84
CA PRO A 98 24.85 -1.31 -5.99
C PRO A 98 25.76 -1.34 -7.23
N ALA A 99 26.79 -2.18 -7.20
CA ALA A 99 27.73 -2.33 -8.32
C ALA A 99 27.14 -3.12 -9.51
N ALA A 100 26.06 -3.87 -9.27
CA ALA A 100 25.30 -4.62 -10.26
C ALA A 100 23.81 -4.49 -9.94
N ASP A 101 22.95 -5.04 -10.79
CA ASP A 101 21.51 -5.06 -10.54
C ASP A 101 21.23 -5.81 -9.21
N GLU A 102 20.56 -5.15 -8.28
CA GLU A 102 20.17 -5.68 -6.97
C GLU A 102 18.66 -5.51 -6.79
N THR A 103 17.98 -6.58 -6.36
CA THR A 103 16.52 -6.59 -6.17
C THR A 103 16.20 -6.50 -4.69
N TYR A 104 15.43 -5.48 -4.34
CA TYR A 104 14.98 -5.21 -3.00
C TYR A 104 13.55 -5.71 -2.82
N THR A 105 13.29 -6.35 -1.68
CA THR A 105 11.94 -6.79 -1.30
C THR A 105 11.39 -5.86 -0.22
N VAL A 106 10.27 -5.24 -0.51
CA VAL A 106 9.48 -4.46 0.44
C VAL A 106 8.39 -5.37 1.00
N THR A 107 8.29 -5.47 2.32
CA THR A 107 7.20 -6.13 3.03
C THR A 107 6.61 -5.15 4.01
N TRP A 108 5.28 -5.07 4.07
CA TRP A 108 4.60 -4.11 4.94
C TRP A 108 3.40 -4.73 5.63
N ARG A 109 3.04 -4.13 6.76
CA ARG A 109 1.79 -4.34 7.48
C ARG A 109 1.32 -2.97 7.98
N VAL A 110 0.06 -2.63 7.73
CA VAL A 110 -0.55 -1.40 8.25
C VAL A 110 -1.92 -1.70 8.85
N VAL A 111 -2.42 -0.81 9.70
CA VAL A 111 -3.78 -0.88 10.28
C VAL A 111 -4.69 0.02 9.46
N SER A 112 -5.64 -0.59 8.76
CA SER A 112 -6.63 0.10 7.94
C SER A 112 -7.52 1.02 8.78
N SER A 113 -8.18 1.97 8.12
CA SER A 113 -9.21 2.84 8.67
C SER A 113 -10.34 2.12 9.42
N ASP A 114 -10.61 0.85 9.10
CA ASP A 114 -11.59 -0.01 9.81
C ASP A 114 -11.02 -0.76 11.04
N GLY A 115 -9.73 -0.58 11.33
CA GLY A 115 -9.04 -1.20 12.46
C GLY A 115 -8.44 -2.58 12.19
N HIS A 116 -8.65 -3.17 11.00
CA HIS A 116 -8.04 -4.45 10.66
C HIS A 116 -6.64 -4.27 10.05
N PRO A 117 -5.70 -5.17 10.38
CA PRO A 117 -4.40 -5.16 9.74
C PRO A 117 -4.48 -5.69 8.31
N ILE A 118 -3.87 -4.98 7.38
CA ILE A 118 -3.60 -5.40 6.01
C ILE A 118 -2.08 -5.53 5.81
N GLN A 119 -1.66 -6.37 4.87
CA GLN A 119 -0.25 -6.63 4.60
C GLN A 119 0.00 -6.90 3.12
N GLY A 120 1.25 -6.72 2.70
CA GLY A 120 1.64 -7.00 1.33
C GLY A 120 3.14 -7.03 1.12
N THR A 121 3.52 -7.36 -0.10
CA THR A 121 4.92 -7.34 -0.54
C THR A 121 5.01 -6.92 -2.00
N TYR A 122 6.08 -6.23 -2.34
CA TYR A 122 6.47 -5.96 -3.72
C TYR A 122 7.99 -5.86 -3.82
N ARG A 123 8.50 -5.78 -5.05
CA ARG A 123 9.93 -5.65 -5.32
C ARG A 123 10.24 -4.44 -6.19
N PHE A 124 11.45 -3.93 -6.07
CA PHE A 124 12.04 -3.00 -7.03
C PHE A 124 13.51 -3.36 -7.21
N THR A 125 14.10 -2.96 -8.33
CA THR A 125 15.50 -3.22 -8.66
C THR A 125 16.26 -1.90 -8.71
N VAL A 126 17.49 -1.87 -8.19
CA VAL A 126 18.43 -0.77 -8.40
C VAL A 126 19.66 -1.33 -9.09
N GLY A 127 20.14 -0.65 -10.12
CA GLY A 127 21.34 -1.07 -10.82
C GLY A 127 21.89 0.04 -11.70
N PRO A 128 23.17 -0.05 -12.10
CA PRO A 128 23.75 0.90 -13.04
C PRO A 128 23.00 0.86 -14.38
N VAL A 129 22.83 2.02 -15.02
CA VAL A 129 22.27 2.08 -16.38
C VAL A 129 23.18 1.27 -17.30
N LYS A 130 22.70 0.13 -17.79
CA LYS A 130 23.40 -0.59 -18.87
C LYS A 130 23.23 0.22 -20.16
N PRO A 131 24.33 0.56 -20.86
CA PRO A 131 24.21 1.18 -22.17
C PRO A 131 23.40 0.28 -23.12
N PRO A 132 22.61 0.85 -24.03
CA PRO A 132 21.87 0.06 -25.02
C PRO A 132 22.85 -0.83 -25.78
N ARG A 133 22.54 -2.14 -25.82
CA ARG A 133 23.35 -3.11 -26.55
C ARG A 133 23.02 -2.94 -28.04
N HIS A 134 23.86 -2.22 -28.78
CA HIS A 134 23.80 -2.24 -30.23
C HIS A 134 24.19 -3.65 -30.69
N LEU A 135 23.24 -4.37 -31.28
CA LEU A 135 23.47 -5.59 -32.06
C LEU A 135 23.93 -5.23 -33.47
#